data_AF-A0A8T6RDT1-F1
#
_entry.id   AF-A0A8T6RDT1-F1
#
_cell.length_a   1.000
_cell.length_b   1.000
_cell.length_c   1.000
_cell.angle_alpha   90.00
_cell.angle_beta   90.00
_cell.angle_gamma   90.00
#
_symmetry.space_group_name_H-M   'P 1'
#
loop_
_entity.id
_entity.type
_entity.pdbx_description
1 polymer ?
#
loop_
_entity_poly.entity_id
_entity_poly.type
_entity_poly.pdbx_seq_one_letter_code
_entity_poly.pdbx_strand_id
1 'polypeptide(L)'
;MSLEDEIKNLKDTINSLKNQLNSVENKVSELESKISGGGGGITTTKKEEPLAAPIPTAEPPRTSVITSNTQMVGATATVEKKHVIKQALPRGGATSQIKAKKGVYRCPQCDSDYYEEVEDKNKVLYVVGPGLNVYGKKLRCWNCGHEWPKPA
;
A
#
# COMPACT_ATOMS: atom_id res chain seq x y z
N MET A 1 5.22 51.16 7.07
CA MET A 1 4.23 50.47 6.23
C MET A 1 2.89 50.67 6.91
N SER A 2 1.91 51.29 6.23
CA SER A 2 0.61 51.59 6.84
C SER A 2 -0.26 50.32 6.83
N LEU A 3 -1.17 50.16 7.80
CA LEU A 3 -2.15 49.07 7.82
C LEU A 3 -2.97 48.99 6.53
N GLU A 4 -3.21 50.14 5.90
CA GLU A 4 -3.92 50.25 4.62
C GLU A 4 -3.14 49.62 3.46
N ASP A 5 -1.81 49.74 3.47
CA ASP A 5 -0.94 49.12 2.46
C ASP A 5 -0.95 47.60 2.59
N GLU A 6 -0.98 47.10 3.83
CA GLU A 6 -1.03 45.66 4.12
C GLU A 6 -2.39 45.06 3.70
N ILE A 7 -3.49 45.73 3.98
CA ILE A 7 -4.83 45.32 3.53
C ILE A 7 -4.90 45.27 2.00
N LYS A 8 -4.33 46.27 1.32
CA LYS A 8 -4.28 46.31 -0.14
C LYS A 8 -3.47 45.14 -0.70
N ASN A 9 -2.29 44.90 -0.15
CA ASN A 9 -1.42 43.80 -0.56
C ASN A 9 -2.08 42.42 -0.33
N LEU A 10 -2.77 42.24 0.80
CA LEU A 10 -3.53 41.03 1.09
C LEU A 10 -4.66 40.82 0.09
N LYS A 11 -5.38 41.89 -0.28
CA LYS A 11 -6.46 41.84 -1.28
C LYS A 11 -5.94 41.45 -2.65
N ASP A 12 -4.80 42.01 -3.07
CA ASP A 12 -4.17 41.68 -4.34
C ASP A 12 -3.68 40.23 -4.36
N THR A 13 -3.13 39.75 -3.25
CA THR A 13 -2.73 38.34 -3.07
C THR A 13 -3.94 37.40 -3.17
N ILE A 14 -5.05 37.73 -2.50
CA ILE A 14 -6.30 36.95 -2.56
C ILE A 14 -6.83 36.87 -4.00
N ASN A 15 -6.82 37.99 -4.72
CA ASN A 15 -7.27 38.02 -6.12
C ASN A 15 -6.38 37.17 -7.03
N SER A 16 -5.05 37.24 -6.83
CA SER A 16 -4.10 36.40 -7.56
C SER A 16 -4.34 34.91 -7.30
N LEU A 17 -4.48 34.51 -6.04
CA LEU A 17 -4.76 33.13 -5.65
C LEU A 17 -6.10 32.63 -6.22
N LYS A 18 -7.14 33.47 -6.22
CA LYS A 18 -8.45 33.14 -6.81
C LYS A 18 -8.34 32.87 -8.31
N ASN A 19 -7.55 33.67 -9.03
CA ASN A 19 -7.31 33.46 -10.46
C ASN A 19 -6.52 32.16 -10.72
N GLN A 20 -5.52 31.87 -9.88
CA GLN A 20 -4.78 30.61 -9.97
C GLN A 20 -5.69 29.40 -9.73
N LEU A 21 -6.58 29.48 -8.73
CA LEU A 21 -7.53 28.41 -8.41
C LEU A 21 -8.46 28.10 -9.59
N ASN A 22 -9.09 29.14 -10.17
CA ASN A 22 -9.95 28.99 -11.34
C ASN A 22 -9.20 28.35 -12.54
N SER A 23 -7.93 28.71 -12.74
CA SER A 23 -7.10 28.12 -13.79
C SER A 23 -6.83 26.63 -13.56
N VAL A 24 -6.55 26.24 -12.31
CA VAL A 24 -6.33 24.83 -11.95
C VAL A 24 -7.62 24.04 -12.09
N GLU A 25 -8.75 24.57 -11.64
CA GLU A 25 -10.06 23.94 -11.75
C GLU A 25 -10.43 23.64 -13.22
N ASN A 26 -10.21 24.60 -14.12
CA ASN A 26 -10.42 24.38 -15.56
C ASN A 26 -9.52 23.26 -16.12
N LYS A 27 -8.25 23.19 -15.70
CA LYS A 27 -7.34 22.11 -16.12
C LYS A 27 -7.78 20.74 -15.61
N VAL A 28 -8.30 20.67 -14.39
CA VAL A 28 -8.84 19.43 -13.83
C VAL A 28 -10.03 18.96 -14.65
N SER A 29 -11.00 19.83 -14.93
CA SER A 29 -12.16 19.50 -15.77
C SER A 29 -11.77 19.03 -17.18
N GLU A 30 -10.74 19.63 -17.78
CA GLU A 30 -10.21 19.20 -19.07
C GLU A 30 -9.55 17.82 -19.00
N LEU A 31 -8.78 17.55 -17.94
CA LEU A 31 -8.15 16.24 -17.72
C LEU A 31 -9.18 15.15 -17.44
N GLU A 32 -10.21 15.43 -16.64
CA GLU A 32 -11.31 14.50 -16.37
C GLU A 32 -12.05 14.13 -17.66
N SER A 33 -12.31 15.12 -18.52
CA SER A 33 -12.93 14.90 -19.83
C SER A 33 -12.07 13.99 -20.72
N LYS A 34 -10.75 14.20 -20.74
CA LYS A 34 -9.81 13.35 -21.49
C LYS A 34 -9.75 11.92 -20.95
N ILE A 35 -9.80 11.74 -19.63
CA ILE A 35 -9.82 10.42 -18.99
C ILE A 35 -11.14 9.70 -19.30
N SER A 36 -12.28 10.40 -19.22
CA SER A 36 -13.59 9.83 -19.55
C SER A 36 -13.74 9.47 -21.03
N GLY A 37 -13.04 10.18 -21.93
CA GLY A 37 -13.06 9.90 -23.38
C GLY A 37 -12.05 8.83 -23.84
N GLY A 38 -11.00 8.55 -23.05
CA GLY A 38 -9.91 7.63 -23.41
C GLY A 38 -10.10 6.17 -22.97
N GLY A 39 -11.20 5.84 -22.29
CA GLY A 39 -11.46 4.53 -21.67
C GLY A 39 -12.05 3.46 -22.59
N GLY A 40 -11.80 3.52 -23.90
CA GLY A 40 -12.29 2.54 -24.88
C GLY A 40 -11.15 1.77 -25.55
N GLY A 41 -10.59 0.75 -24.89
CA GLY A 41 -9.72 -0.22 -25.57
C GLY A 41 -8.53 -0.73 -24.78
N ILE A 42 -8.76 -1.51 -23.72
CA ILE A 42 -7.80 -2.56 -23.32
C ILE A 42 -8.61 -3.81 -22.96
N THR A 43 -9.15 -4.48 -23.99
CA THR A 43 -9.70 -5.82 -23.85
C THR A 43 -8.53 -6.81 -23.77
N THR A 44 -8.13 -7.17 -22.55
CA THR A 44 -7.24 -8.30 -22.31
C THR A 44 -7.99 -9.59 -22.64
N THR A 45 -7.83 -10.09 -23.86
CA THR A 45 -8.32 -11.42 -24.27
C THR A 45 -7.24 -12.45 -23.99
N LYS A 46 -7.44 -13.17 -22.90
CA LYS A 46 -6.79 -14.42 -22.53
C LYS A 46 -7.46 -15.54 -23.34
N LYS A 47 -6.76 -16.28 -24.21
CA LYS A 47 -7.27 -17.56 -24.75
C LYS A 47 -6.19 -18.50 -25.30
N GLU A 48 -6.09 -19.64 -24.62
CA GLU A 48 -5.77 -21.02 -25.05
C GLU A 48 -4.46 -21.38 -25.79
N GLU A 49 -3.65 -22.13 -25.05
CA GLU A 49 -2.66 -23.11 -25.49
C GLU A 49 -3.38 -24.46 -25.74
N PRO A 50 -3.29 -25.09 -26.93
CA PRO A 50 -3.84 -26.41 -27.16
C PRO A 50 -2.80 -27.54 -27.00
N LEU A 51 -3.30 -28.60 -26.38
CA LEU A 51 -2.77 -29.94 -26.13
C LEU A 51 -1.87 -30.54 -27.22
N ALA A 52 -0.78 -31.18 -26.79
CA ALA A 52 -0.27 -32.41 -27.41
C ALA A 52 0.59 -33.22 -26.42
N ALA A 53 0.03 -34.32 -25.88
CA ALA A 53 0.81 -35.44 -25.35
C ALA A 53 1.11 -36.42 -26.49
N PRO A 54 2.22 -37.18 -26.41
CA PRO A 54 2.02 -38.63 -26.30
C PRO A 54 2.99 -39.32 -25.32
N ILE A 55 2.42 -40.25 -24.56
CA ILE A 55 3.11 -41.23 -23.70
C ILE A 55 3.22 -42.54 -24.52
N PRO A 56 4.34 -43.28 -24.46
CA PRO A 56 4.31 -44.71 -24.72
C PRO A 56 4.46 -45.54 -23.42
N THR A 57 3.39 -46.30 -23.18
CA THR A 57 3.20 -47.58 -22.47
C THR A 57 4.43 -48.50 -22.31
N ALA A 58 4.64 -49.04 -21.09
CA ALA A 58 4.75 -50.49 -20.80
C ALA A 58 4.93 -50.80 -19.28
N GLU A 59 4.09 -51.72 -18.79
CA GLU A 59 3.96 -52.40 -17.48
C GLU A 59 4.92 -53.63 -17.36
N PRO A 60 4.91 -54.54 -16.34
CA PRO A 60 4.39 -54.55 -14.94
C PRO A 60 5.41 -55.22 -13.92
N PRO A 61 5.04 -56.07 -12.91
CA PRO A 61 4.86 -55.73 -11.50
C PRO A 61 5.74 -56.55 -10.51
N ARG A 62 5.99 -56.08 -9.27
CA ARG A 62 6.38 -56.97 -8.14
C ARG A 62 5.85 -56.51 -6.77
N THR A 63 4.79 -57.19 -6.34
CA THR A 63 4.46 -57.80 -5.03
C THR A 63 5.08 -57.24 -3.73
N SER A 64 4.18 -56.69 -2.91
CA SER A 64 3.91 -56.86 -1.46
C SER A 64 5.04 -57.13 -0.47
N VAL A 65 5.11 -56.33 0.61
CA VAL A 65 5.06 -56.84 2.01
C VAL A 65 4.44 -55.77 2.95
N ILE A 66 3.51 -56.23 3.79
CA ILE A 66 2.82 -55.59 4.92
C ILE A 66 3.79 -55.47 6.13
N THR A 67 3.65 -54.49 7.02
CA THR A 67 3.66 -54.70 8.51
C THR A 67 3.34 -53.41 9.26
N SER A 68 2.45 -53.59 10.23
CA SER A 68 1.77 -52.66 11.14
C SER A 68 2.66 -51.98 12.19
N ASN A 69 2.17 -50.88 12.79
CA ASN A 69 2.08 -50.75 14.26
C ASN A 69 1.20 -49.55 14.71
N THR A 70 0.02 -49.88 15.25
CA THR A 70 -0.59 -49.50 16.55
C THR A 70 0.02 -48.30 17.30
N GLN A 71 -0.66 -47.14 17.45
CA GLN A 71 -1.72 -46.74 18.43
C GLN A 71 -1.16 -46.07 19.70
N MET A 72 -1.84 -45.00 20.16
CA MET A 72 -2.02 -44.46 21.55
C MET A 72 -2.19 -42.91 21.48
N VAL A 73 -3.41 -42.35 21.47
CA VAL A 73 -4.22 -41.75 22.58
C VAL A 73 -3.63 -40.54 23.33
N GLY A 74 -4.45 -39.48 23.48
CA GLY A 74 -4.29 -38.37 24.44
C GLY A 74 -4.45 -36.98 23.80
N ALA A 75 -5.67 -36.46 23.60
CA ALA A 75 -6.50 -35.71 24.55
C ALA A 75 -6.40 -34.16 24.42
N THR A 76 -7.57 -33.56 24.14
CA THR A 76 -8.00 -32.15 24.37
C THR A 76 -7.27 -31.02 23.63
N ALA A 77 -7.76 -30.67 22.43
CA ALA A 77 -7.59 -29.35 21.84
C ALA A 77 -8.90 -28.56 22.00
N THR A 78 -8.92 -27.67 22.99
CA THR A 78 -9.97 -26.66 23.19
C THR A 78 -9.97 -25.74 21.96
N VAL A 79 -11.07 -25.74 21.20
CA VAL A 79 -11.28 -24.80 20.08
C VAL A 79 -11.59 -23.43 20.67
N GLU A 80 -10.55 -22.67 20.96
CA GLU A 80 -10.66 -21.27 21.34
C GLU A 80 -11.01 -20.47 20.08
N LYS A 81 -12.27 -20.00 20.02
CA LYS A 81 -12.73 -19.05 19.00
C LYS A 81 -11.90 -17.79 19.11
N LYS A 82 -10.86 -17.69 18.27
CA LYS A 82 -10.05 -16.50 18.08
C LYS A 82 -10.98 -15.37 17.63
N HIS A 83 -11.36 -14.51 18.57
CA HIS A 83 -12.04 -13.26 18.28
C HIS A 83 -11.17 -12.47 17.30
N VAL A 84 -11.68 -12.31 16.09
CA VAL A 84 -11.14 -11.38 15.10
C VAL A 84 -11.39 -9.99 15.66
N ILE A 85 -10.47 -9.49 16.48
CA ILE A 85 -10.38 -8.07 16.80
C ILE A 85 -9.99 -7.41 15.48
N LYS A 86 -10.99 -6.91 14.76
CA LYS A 86 -10.79 -5.94 13.69
C LYS A 86 -10.06 -4.77 14.34
N GLN A 87 -8.74 -4.73 14.19
CA GLN A 87 -7.94 -3.60 14.66
C GLN A 87 -8.46 -2.36 13.94
N ALA A 88 -9.17 -1.51 14.68
CA ALA A 88 -9.50 -0.18 14.24
C ALA A 88 -8.17 0.54 13.97
N LEU A 89 -8.00 1.04 12.74
CA LEU A 89 -6.89 1.90 12.38
C LEU A 89 -6.78 3.01 13.45
N PRO A 90 -5.61 3.25 14.05
CA PRO A 90 -5.43 4.41 14.89
C PRO A 90 -5.61 5.65 14.01
N ARG A 91 -6.73 6.35 14.21
CA ARG A 91 -6.89 7.78 13.86
C ARG A 91 -5.95 8.57 14.77
N GLY A 92 -4.64 8.42 14.53
CA GLY A 92 -3.59 9.18 15.18
C GLY A 92 -3.47 10.53 14.50
N GLY A 93 -4.05 11.55 15.13
CA GLY A 93 -3.78 12.94 14.80
C GLY A 93 -2.32 13.27 15.06
N ALA A 94 -1.56 13.41 13.98
CA ALA A 94 -0.37 14.23 13.92
C ALA A 94 -0.33 14.77 12.50
N THR A 95 -0.51 16.07 12.37
CA THR A 95 -0.38 16.83 11.12
C THR A 95 1.08 16.82 10.66
N SER A 96 1.59 15.65 10.26
CA SER A 96 2.76 15.57 9.43
C SER A 96 2.29 15.95 8.04
N GLN A 97 2.78 17.06 7.51
CA GLN A 97 2.62 17.43 6.11
C GLN A 97 3.41 16.43 5.25
N ILE A 98 2.94 15.19 5.16
CA ILE A 98 3.63 14.13 4.42
C ILE A 98 3.25 14.30 2.95
N LYS A 99 4.04 15.10 2.24
CA LYS A 99 3.98 15.15 0.79
C LYS A 99 4.40 13.77 0.27
N ALA A 100 3.47 13.05 -0.34
CA ALA A 100 3.75 11.82 -1.05
C ALA A 100 4.92 12.06 -2.03
N LYS A 101 5.99 11.27 -1.91
CA LYS A 101 7.14 11.37 -2.80
C LYS A 101 6.93 10.39 -3.95
N LYS A 102 7.13 10.86 -5.18
CA LYS A 102 7.12 10.01 -6.37
C LYS A 102 8.53 9.48 -6.63
N GLY A 103 8.69 8.16 -6.75
CA GLY A 103 9.67 7.60 -7.69
C GLY A 103 11.04 7.13 -7.20
N VAL A 104 11.18 6.58 -5.98
CA VAL A 104 12.40 5.79 -5.63
C VAL A 104 12.09 4.35 -5.20
N TYR A 105 10.91 4.11 -4.62
CA TYR A 105 10.51 2.80 -4.11
C TYR A 105 9.17 2.36 -4.68
N ARG A 106 9.05 1.06 -4.97
CA ARG A 106 7.81 0.42 -5.40
C ARG A 106 7.19 -0.38 -4.25
N CYS A 107 5.87 -0.27 -4.12
CA CYS A 107 5.13 -1.08 -3.17
C CYS A 107 5.16 -2.56 -3.60
N PRO A 108 5.62 -3.50 -2.76
CA PRO A 108 5.68 -4.92 -3.10
C PRO A 108 4.31 -5.60 -3.19
N GLN A 109 3.23 -4.92 -2.77
CA GLN A 109 1.88 -5.49 -2.73
C GLN A 109 0.98 -5.02 -3.87
N CYS A 110 1.24 -3.84 -4.46
CA CYS A 110 0.39 -3.26 -5.50
C CYS A 110 1.15 -2.50 -6.59
N ASP A 111 2.49 -2.61 -6.61
CA ASP A 111 3.39 -1.99 -7.59
C ASP A 111 3.25 -0.47 -7.75
N SER A 112 2.64 0.21 -6.78
CA SER A 112 2.51 1.66 -6.80
C SER A 112 3.84 2.34 -6.47
N ASP A 113 4.18 3.36 -7.26
CA ASP A 113 5.33 4.25 -7.02
C ASP A 113 5.02 5.37 -5.99
N TYR A 114 3.80 5.38 -5.43
CA TYR A 114 3.34 6.39 -4.47
C TYR A 114 3.43 5.86 -3.03
N TYR A 115 4.27 6.52 -2.24
CA TYR A 115 4.49 6.18 -0.84
C TYR A 115 4.68 7.42 0.04
N GLU A 116 4.50 7.23 1.34
CA GLU A 116 4.79 8.18 2.41
C GLU A 116 5.85 7.59 3.37
N GLU A 117 6.75 8.43 3.90
CA GLU A 117 7.72 8.03 4.92
C GLU A 117 7.08 8.22 6.30
N VAL A 118 6.91 7.13 7.05
CA VAL A 118 6.30 7.10 8.38
C VAL A 118 7.33 6.64 9.41
N GLU A 119 7.24 7.16 10.63
CA GLU A 119 8.09 6.70 11.74
C GLU A 119 7.68 5.29 12.18
N ASP A 120 8.68 4.42 12.32
CA ASP A 120 8.53 3.08 12.86
C ASP A 120 8.74 3.08 14.37
N LYS A 121 7.63 3.23 15.11
CA LYS A 121 7.64 3.21 16.58
C LYS A 121 8.14 1.90 17.17
N ASN A 122 8.22 0.82 16.38
CA ASN A 122 8.76 -0.46 16.83
C ASN A 122 10.28 -0.51 16.76
N LYS A 123 10.93 0.43 16.05
CA LYS A 123 12.39 0.48 15.88
C LYS A 123 12.94 1.78 16.44
N VAL A 124 13.33 1.78 17.71
CA VAL A 124 14.07 2.91 18.30
C VAL A 124 15.51 2.85 17.80
N LEU A 125 15.96 3.90 17.11
CA LEU A 125 17.36 4.01 16.65
C LEU A 125 18.28 4.47 17.78
N TYR A 126 17.90 5.52 18.52
CA TYR A 126 18.65 6.03 19.67
C TYR A 126 17.79 6.92 20.57
N VAL A 127 18.23 7.11 21.81
CA VAL A 127 17.56 7.90 22.84
C VAL A 127 18.40 9.15 23.11
N VAL A 128 17.82 10.34 22.92
CA VAL A 128 18.53 11.65 23.00
C VAL A 128 18.48 12.26 24.40
N GLY A 129 17.84 11.58 25.34
CA GLY A 129 17.66 12.03 26.72
C GLY A 129 16.44 11.37 27.35
N PRO A 130 16.10 11.72 28.59
CA PRO A 130 14.93 11.14 29.25
C PRO A 130 13.65 11.46 28.44
N GLY A 131 13.06 10.43 27.84
CA GLY A 131 11.77 10.50 27.15
C GLY A 131 11.81 10.87 25.66
N LEU A 132 12.98 11.12 25.06
CA LEU A 132 13.09 11.44 23.62
C LEU A 132 13.70 10.25 22.85
N ASN A 133 12.81 9.46 22.24
CA ASN A 133 13.19 8.35 21.37
C ASN A 133 13.17 8.79 19.91
N VAL A 134 14.26 8.53 19.20
CA VAL A 134 14.32 8.68 17.74
C VAL A 134 13.98 7.34 17.11
N TYR A 135 12.94 7.33 16.29
CA TYR A 135 12.42 6.13 15.64
C TYR A 135 13.01 5.96 14.23
N GLY A 136 13.07 4.70 13.80
CA GLY A 136 13.39 4.35 12.42
C GLY A 136 12.34 4.87 11.47
N LYS A 137 12.64 4.89 10.16
CA LYS A 137 11.67 5.26 9.13
C LYS A 137 11.27 4.02 8.33
N LYS A 138 9.98 3.92 8.02
CA LYS A 138 9.39 2.94 7.12
C LYS A 138 8.63 3.65 6.01
N LEU A 139 8.37 2.93 4.93
CA LEU A 139 7.61 3.39 3.79
C LEU A 139 6.20 2.82 3.92
N ARG A 140 5.18 3.65 3.67
CA ARG A 140 3.78 3.23 3.62
C ARG A 140 3.22 3.57 2.24
N CYS A 141 2.62 2.59 1.58
CA CYS A 141 2.01 2.82 0.27
C CYS A 141 0.74 3.66 0.43
N TRP A 142 0.59 4.68 -0.41
CA TRP A 142 -0.63 5.48 -0.43
C TRP A 142 -1.84 4.71 -0.98
N ASN A 143 -1.60 3.79 -1.92
CA ASN A 143 -2.66 3.07 -2.63
C ASN A 143 -3.23 1.89 -1.81
N CYS A 144 -2.38 1.06 -1.19
CA CYS A 144 -2.83 -0.12 -0.45
C CYS A 144 -2.59 -0.05 1.06
N GLY A 145 -1.90 0.96 1.56
CA GLY A 145 -1.57 1.10 2.98
C GLY A 145 -0.53 0.12 3.51
N HIS A 146 0.02 -0.77 2.67
CA HIS A 146 1.09 -1.69 3.06
C HIS A 146 2.32 -0.92 3.54
N GLU A 147 2.99 -1.41 4.58
CA GLU A 147 4.16 -0.79 5.17
C GLU A 147 5.39 -1.69 5.02
N TRP A 148 6.52 -1.14 4.59
CA TRP A 148 7.77 -1.90 4.43
C TRP A 148 8.99 -1.07 4.84
N PRO A 149 10.08 -1.73 5.28
CA PRO A 149 11.32 -1.05 5.64
C PRO A 149 11.97 -0.40 4.41
N LYS A 150 12.61 0.75 4.62
CA LYS A 150 13.43 1.39 3.59
C LYS A 150 14.70 0.56 3.36
N PRO A 151 15.01 0.11 2.13
CA PRO A 151 16.27 -0.55 1.85
C PRO A 151 17.42 0.47 2.04
N ALA A 152 18.49 0.02 2.70
CA ALA A 152 19.67 0.82 3.03
C ALA A 152 20.50 1.16 1.79
#